data_AF-A0A5N5JRQ4-F1
#
_entry.id   AF-A0A5N5JRQ4-F1
#
_cell.length_a   1.000
_cell.length_b   1.000
_cell.length_c   1.000
_cell.angle_alpha   90.00
_cell.angle_beta   90.00
_cell.angle_gamma   90.00
#
_symmetry.space_group_name_H-M   'P 1'
#
loop_
_entity.id
_entity.type
_entity.pdbx_description
1 polymer ?
#
loop_
_entity_poly.entity_id
_entity_poly.type
_entity_poly.pdbx_seq_one_letter_code
_entity_poly.pdbx_strand_id
1 'polypeptide(L)'
;MEEVELHLQTLRTLRSSRTGGPSGIVCPPKRATQYFPNETVWSVKVREQQDFVFCHCDLSQSNIIVDPVTLKIQGIIDWEYEGFWPDYFETPYFRDPGLLVPSSGTEMRMLGLWSSSRQDQPAKKYEQIRFCENMPYDLPRG
;
A
#
# COMPACT_ATOMS: atom_id res chain seq x y z
N MET A 1 16.64 5.45 -7.38
CA MET A 1 15.72 4.70 -6.48
C MET A 1 16.32 4.39 -5.11
N GLU A 2 17.65 4.43 -4.93
CA GLU A 2 18.26 4.17 -3.61
C GLU A 2 17.73 5.10 -2.51
N GLU A 3 17.48 6.37 -2.82
CA GLU A 3 16.91 7.34 -1.86
C GLU A 3 15.52 6.93 -1.35
N VAL A 4 14.65 6.42 -2.23
CA VAL A 4 13.31 5.91 -1.84
C VAL A 4 13.45 4.73 -0.88
N GLU A 5 14.40 3.83 -1.13
CA GLU A 5 14.65 2.68 -0.27
C GLU A 5 15.17 3.09 1.12
N LEU A 6 15.99 4.15 1.22
CA LEU A 6 16.41 4.70 2.51
C LEU A 6 15.22 5.25 3.31
N HIS A 7 14.28 5.92 2.64
CA HIS A 7 13.03 6.35 3.29
C HIS A 7 12.20 5.15 3.74
N LEU A 8 12.04 4.11 2.91
CA LEU A 8 11.33 2.89 3.30
C LEU A 8 11.98 2.18 4.49
N GLN A 9 13.31 2.11 4.54
CA GLN A 9 14.03 1.58 5.69
C GLN A 9 13.73 2.38 6.96
N THR A 10 13.67 3.71 6.84
CA THR A 10 13.30 4.60 7.96
C THR A 10 11.87 4.31 8.44
N LEU A 11 10.89 4.21 7.54
CA LEU A 11 9.50 3.88 7.91
C LEU A 11 9.41 2.51 8.59
N ARG A 12 10.17 1.51 8.12
CA ARG A 12 10.21 0.16 8.71
C ARG A 12 10.82 0.10 10.12
N THR A 13 11.49 1.16 10.57
CA THR A 13 11.94 1.26 11.98
C THR A 13 10.79 1.55 12.94
N LEU A 14 9.70 2.15 12.44
CA LEU A 14 8.49 2.37 13.22
C LEU A 14 7.73 1.05 13.32
N ARG A 15 7.55 0.56 14.56
CA ARG A 15 6.94 -0.73 14.87
C ARG A 15 5.69 -0.58 15.72
N SER A 16 4.77 -1.51 15.56
CA SER A 16 3.54 -1.58 16.35
C SER A 16 3.07 -3.03 16.50
N SER A 17 2.36 -3.31 17.60
CA SER A 17 1.59 -4.55 17.77
C SER A 17 0.17 -4.45 17.22
N ARG A 18 -0.25 -3.27 16.76
CA ARG A 18 -1.62 -2.95 16.32
C ARG A 18 -1.61 -2.47 14.87
N THR A 19 -2.57 -2.93 14.07
CA THR A 19 -2.79 -2.38 12.72
C THR A 19 -3.47 -1.02 12.75
N GLY A 20 -3.34 -0.28 11.65
CA GLY A 20 -3.96 1.02 11.44
C GLY A 20 -2.96 2.17 11.35
N GLY A 21 -3.46 3.35 10.98
CA GLY A 21 -2.69 4.58 10.89
C GLY A 21 -2.33 5.18 12.25
N PRO A 22 -1.62 6.31 12.29
CA PRO A 22 -1.21 6.98 13.53
C PRO A 22 -2.39 7.37 14.46
N SER A 23 -3.58 7.58 13.89
CA SER A 23 -4.83 7.87 14.62
C SER A 23 -5.56 6.63 15.13
N GLY A 24 -5.08 5.42 14.79
CA GLY A 24 -5.75 4.15 15.10
C GLY A 24 -6.88 3.78 14.13
N ILE A 25 -7.15 4.60 13.12
CA ILE A 25 -8.10 4.28 12.03
C ILE A 25 -7.48 3.18 11.16
N VAL A 26 -8.27 2.17 10.79
CA VAL A 26 -7.82 1.07 9.93
C VAL A 26 -8.33 1.29 8.52
N CYS A 27 -7.40 1.59 7.61
CA CYS A 27 -7.65 1.73 6.18
C CYS A 27 -6.72 0.79 5.41
N PRO A 28 -7.13 -0.45 5.08
CA PRO A 28 -6.27 -1.35 4.31
C PRO A 28 -6.09 -0.84 2.87
N PRO A 29 -4.98 -1.19 2.20
CA PRO A 29 -4.73 -0.74 0.84
C PRO A 29 -5.80 -1.20 -0.14
N LYS A 30 -6.08 -0.35 -1.14
CA LYS A 30 -7.04 -0.59 -2.22
C LYS A 30 -6.90 -1.96 -2.89
N ARG A 31 -5.66 -2.45 -3.04
CA ARG A 31 -5.39 -3.77 -3.65
C ARG A 31 -5.97 -4.94 -2.87
N ALA A 32 -6.14 -4.80 -1.55
CA ALA A 32 -6.77 -5.78 -0.70
C ALA A 32 -8.27 -5.51 -0.61
N THR A 33 -8.68 -4.25 -0.38
CA THR A 33 -10.09 -3.90 -0.15
C THR A 33 -10.99 -4.09 -1.36
N GLN A 34 -10.47 -4.05 -2.60
CA GLN A 34 -11.25 -4.32 -3.83
C GLN A 34 -11.90 -5.71 -3.88
N TYR A 35 -11.49 -6.64 -3.00
CA TYR A 35 -12.03 -8.00 -2.89
C TYR A 35 -13.14 -8.14 -1.84
N PHE A 36 -13.50 -7.06 -1.16
CA PHE A 36 -14.48 -7.04 -0.08
C PHE A 36 -15.64 -6.08 -0.42
N PRO A 37 -16.83 -6.26 0.19
CA PRO A 37 -17.93 -5.31 0.05
C PRO A 37 -17.52 -3.90 0.49
N ASN A 38 -18.05 -2.86 -0.18
CA ASN A 38 -17.74 -1.46 0.14
C ASN A 38 -18.13 -1.05 1.57
N GLU A 39 -19.15 -1.69 2.15
CA GLU A 39 -19.59 -1.48 3.54
C GLU A 39 -18.73 -2.20 4.61
N THR A 40 -17.62 -2.85 4.21
CA THR A 40 -16.77 -3.59 5.16
C THR A 40 -16.13 -2.65 6.18
N VAL A 41 -16.41 -2.88 7.46
CA VAL A 41 -15.82 -2.13 8.58
C VAL A 41 -14.59 -2.85 9.10
N TRP A 42 -13.41 -2.26 8.89
CA TRP A 42 -12.13 -2.83 9.30
C TRP A 42 -11.86 -2.57 10.79
N SER A 43 -11.64 -3.62 11.57
CA SER A 43 -11.23 -3.47 12.97
C SER A 43 -9.73 -3.64 13.14
N VAL A 44 -9.21 -3.05 14.23
CA VAL A 44 -7.79 -3.18 14.60
C VAL A 44 -7.45 -4.64 14.90
N LYS A 45 -6.40 -5.13 14.26
CA LYS A 45 -5.78 -6.41 14.58
C LYS A 45 -4.62 -6.16 15.54
N VAL A 46 -4.58 -6.92 16.63
CA VAL A 46 -3.52 -6.87 17.63
C VAL A 46 -2.73 -8.17 17.58
N ARG A 47 -1.41 -8.08 17.65
CA ARG A 47 -0.48 -9.21 17.80
C ARG A 47 0.29 -9.08 19.10
N GLU A 48 0.76 -10.20 19.65
CA GLU A 48 1.65 -10.17 20.82
C GLU A 48 3.02 -9.57 20.46
N GLN A 49 3.49 -9.86 19.24
CA GLN A 49 4.73 -9.32 18.70
C GLN A 49 4.50 -7.95 18.07
N GLN A 50 5.49 -7.05 18.16
CA GLN A 50 5.50 -5.76 17.46
C GLN A 50 6.11 -5.93 16.05
N ASP A 51 5.55 -6.84 15.26
CA ASP A 51 6.07 -7.22 13.95
C ASP A 51 5.50 -6.38 12.80
N PHE A 52 4.47 -5.57 13.05
CA PHE A 52 3.99 -4.61 12.06
C PHE A 52 4.96 -3.44 11.88
N VAL A 53 5.20 -3.07 10.63
CA VAL A 53 5.98 -1.91 10.21
C VAL A 53 5.08 -0.83 9.65
N PHE A 54 5.53 0.41 9.73
CA PHE A 54 4.81 1.51 9.08
C PHE A 54 5.02 1.44 7.56
N CYS A 55 3.91 1.32 6.83
CA CYS A 55 3.84 1.26 5.38
C CYS A 55 3.08 2.47 4.84
N HIS A 56 3.47 2.95 3.66
CA HIS A 56 2.70 3.88 2.84
C HIS A 56 1.59 3.18 2.08
N CYS A 57 1.81 1.91 1.69
CA CYS A 57 0.82 1.06 1.02
C CYS A 57 0.38 1.48 -0.41
N ASP A 58 0.85 2.62 -0.92
CA ASP A 58 0.64 3.10 -2.29
C ASP A 58 1.81 3.99 -2.80
N LEU A 59 3.05 3.56 -2.57
CA LEU A 59 4.24 4.33 -2.93
C LEU A 59 4.59 4.22 -4.42
N SER A 60 3.76 4.83 -5.26
CA SER A 60 3.98 4.97 -6.71
C SER A 60 4.86 6.18 -7.04
N GLN A 61 5.34 6.28 -8.29
CA GLN A 61 6.18 7.42 -8.72
C GLN A 61 5.43 8.76 -8.67
N SER A 62 4.10 8.78 -8.85
CA SER A 62 3.29 10.00 -8.76
C SER A 62 3.20 10.55 -7.34
N ASN A 63 3.45 9.71 -6.34
CA ASN A 63 3.38 10.07 -4.91
C ASN A 63 4.75 10.51 -4.36
N ILE A 64 5.77 10.64 -5.23
CA ILE A 64 7.12 11.07 -4.88
C ILE A 64 7.41 12.39 -5.60
N ILE A 65 7.54 13.46 -4.83
CA ILE A 65 7.91 14.79 -5.34
C ILE A 65 9.43 14.90 -5.33
N VAL A 66 10.01 15.21 -6.48
CA VAL A 66 11.45 15.44 -6.64
C VAL A 66 11.74 16.87 -7.07
N ASP A 67 12.85 17.42 -6.59
CA ASP A 67 13.38 18.67 -7.12
C ASP A 67 13.92 18.46 -8.54
N PRO A 68 13.51 19.26 -9.53
CA PRO A 68 13.83 19.00 -10.93
C PRO A 68 15.30 19.27 -11.29
N VAL A 69 16.06 19.95 -10.43
CA VAL A 69 17.47 20.31 -10.68
C VAL A 69 18.41 19.30 -10.03
N THR A 70 18.17 18.99 -8.75
CA THR A 70 19.00 18.13 -7.91
C THR A 70 18.57 16.66 -7.96
N LEU A 71 17.34 16.40 -8.43
CA LEU A 71 16.69 15.08 -8.45
C LEU A 71 16.54 14.45 -7.06
N LYS A 72 16.59 15.28 -6.01
CA LYS A 72 16.39 14.88 -4.62
C LYS A 72 14.91 14.83 -4.26
N ILE A 73 14.53 13.86 -3.43
CA ILE A 73 13.16 13.73 -2.93
C ILE A 73 12.89 14.92 -2.00
N GLN A 74 11.87 15.70 -2.35
CA GLN A 74 11.39 16.83 -1.55
C GLN A 74 10.19 16.43 -0.71
N GLY A 75 9.45 15.39 -1.11
CA GLY A 75 8.31 14.91 -0.36
C GLY A 75 7.80 13.57 -0.86
N ILE A 76 7.18 12.84 0.07
CA ILE A 76 6.34 11.69 -0.18
C ILE A 76 4.93 12.10 0.27
N ILE A 77 3.94 11.95 -0.60
CA ILE A 77 2.57 12.44 -0.41
C ILE A 77 1.56 11.31 -0.55
N ASP A 78 0.28 11.62 -0.37
CA ASP A 78 -0.84 10.69 -0.57
C ASP A 78 -0.79 9.48 0.38
N TRP A 79 -0.78 9.80 1.67
CA TRP A 79 -0.66 8.82 2.74
C TRP A 79 -1.99 8.13 3.07
N GLU A 80 -3.08 8.24 2.29
CA GLU A 80 -4.44 7.82 2.72
C GLU A 80 -4.61 6.33 3.11
N TYR A 81 -3.68 5.47 2.70
CA TYR A 81 -3.64 4.03 3.05
C TYR A 81 -2.52 3.71 4.06
N GLU A 82 -1.94 4.71 4.70
CA GLU A 82 -0.80 4.51 5.57
C GLU A 82 -1.16 3.75 6.85
N GLY A 83 -0.19 3.03 7.39
CA GLY A 83 -0.35 2.45 8.71
C GLY A 83 0.59 1.30 9.01
N PHE A 84 0.37 0.72 10.18
CA PHE A 84 1.12 -0.43 10.65
C PHE A 84 0.56 -1.71 10.05
N TRP A 85 1.38 -2.39 9.25
CA TRP A 85 1.03 -3.61 8.54
C TRP A 85 2.22 -4.58 8.52
N PRO A 86 2.01 -5.87 8.19
CA PRO A 86 3.12 -6.73 7.79
C PRO A 86 3.93 -6.10 6.65
N ASP A 87 5.24 -6.32 6.61
CA ASP A 87 6.16 -5.64 5.66
C ASP A 87 5.82 -5.88 4.18
N TYR A 88 5.23 -7.02 3.84
CA TYR A 88 4.72 -7.33 2.51
C TYR A 88 3.52 -6.47 2.10
N PHE A 89 2.99 -5.62 2.99
CA PHE A 89 2.06 -4.55 2.63
C PHE A 89 2.70 -3.45 1.78
N GLU A 90 3.99 -3.19 1.98
CA GLU A 90 4.75 -2.22 1.21
C GLU A 90 5.20 -2.82 -0.13
N THR A 91 4.43 -2.56 -1.17
CA THR A 91 4.79 -2.98 -2.53
C THR A 91 5.59 -1.86 -3.20
N PRO A 92 6.74 -2.16 -3.84
CA PRO A 92 7.61 -1.13 -4.39
C PRO A 92 7.07 -0.61 -5.74
N TYR A 93 5.90 0.02 -5.74
CA TYR A 93 5.23 0.51 -6.96
C TYR A 93 6.06 1.54 -7.71
N PHE A 94 6.90 2.30 -7.02
CA PHE A 94 7.86 3.20 -7.63
C PHE A 94 8.83 2.51 -8.61
N ARG A 95 9.01 1.17 -8.52
CA ARG A 95 9.82 0.38 -9.48
C ARG A 95 9.11 0.08 -10.81
N ASP A 96 7.81 0.30 -10.90
CA ASP A 96 7.01 -0.05 -12.08
C ASP A 96 6.59 1.23 -12.85
N PRO A 97 7.24 1.55 -13.98
CA PRO A 97 6.91 2.74 -14.78
C PRO A 97 5.64 2.60 -15.63
N GLY A 98 4.96 1.44 -15.63
CA GLY A 98 3.83 1.14 -16.51
C GLY A 98 2.53 1.92 -16.28
N LEU A 99 2.49 2.83 -15.30
CA LEU A 99 1.28 3.58 -14.92
C LEU A 99 1.14 4.95 -15.62
N LEU A 100 2.12 5.42 -16.39
CA LEU A 100 2.19 6.83 -16.84
C LEU A 100 2.32 7.06 -18.36
N VAL A 101 1.84 6.17 -19.23
CA VAL A 101 1.76 6.50 -20.68
C VAL A 101 0.34 6.94 -21.06
N PRO A 102 0.06 8.26 -21.19
CA PRO A 102 -1.15 8.71 -21.87
C PRO A 102 -0.93 8.53 -23.38
N SER A 103 -1.39 7.41 -23.95
CA SER A 103 -1.55 7.33 -25.40
C SER A 103 -2.78 8.14 -25.79
N SER A 104 -2.54 9.23 -26.50
CA SER A 104 -3.52 10.01 -27.25
C SER A 104 -4.70 9.16 -27.74
N GLY A 105 -5.89 9.48 -27.23
CA GLY A 105 -7.19 9.12 -27.81
C GLY A 105 -7.43 7.63 -28.04
N THR A 106 -7.98 6.94 -27.04
CA THR A 106 -9.16 6.07 -27.14
C THR A 106 -9.46 5.55 -25.72
N GLU A 107 -10.75 5.48 -25.43
CA GLU A 107 -11.38 5.17 -24.15
C GLU A 107 -10.76 4.02 -23.34
N MET A 108 -10.68 4.26 -22.03
CA MET A 108 -10.86 3.29 -20.95
C MET A 108 -10.02 1.99 -20.99
N ARG A 109 -8.79 2.05 -20.47
CA ARG A 109 -8.09 0.87 -19.92
C ARG A 109 -7.42 1.17 -18.57
N MET A 110 -8.23 1.39 -17.55
CA MET A 110 -7.78 1.38 -16.14
C MET A 110 -7.72 -0.03 -15.51
N LEU A 111 -8.05 -1.09 -16.27
CA LEU A 111 -8.12 -2.47 -15.73
C LEU A 111 -7.16 -3.48 -16.39
N GLY A 112 -6.27 -3.04 -17.29
CA GLY A 112 -5.60 -3.95 -18.23
C GLY A 112 -4.08 -4.15 -18.12
N LEU A 113 -3.33 -3.33 -17.39
CA LEU A 113 -1.85 -3.32 -17.47
C LEU A 113 -1.15 -3.65 -16.15
N TRP A 114 -1.63 -4.71 -15.50
CA TRP A 114 -1.02 -5.30 -14.30
C TRP A 114 -0.30 -6.62 -14.65
N SER A 115 0.53 -6.60 -15.71
CA SER A 115 1.06 -7.82 -16.32
C SER A 115 2.57 -8.04 -16.20
N SER A 116 3.39 -7.03 -15.90
CA SER A 116 4.85 -7.19 -16.07
C SER A 116 5.65 -7.41 -14.77
N SER A 117 5.10 -7.12 -13.58
CA SER A 117 5.74 -7.32 -12.28
C SER A 117 5.42 -8.69 -11.63
N ARG A 118 4.99 -9.67 -12.43
CA ARG A 118 4.26 -10.88 -12.03
C ARG A 118 5.03 -12.03 -11.36
N GLN A 119 6.36 -12.03 -11.23
CA GLN A 119 7.03 -13.23 -10.70
C GLN A 119 6.99 -13.35 -9.16
N ASP A 120 7.04 -12.24 -8.41
CA ASP A 120 7.01 -12.26 -6.93
C ASP A 120 5.77 -11.62 -6.28
N GLN A 121 4.95 -10.90 -7.06
CA GLN A 121 3.76 -10.21 -6.55
C GLN A 121 2.48 -11.06 -6.33
N PRO A 122 2.24 -12.19 -7.02
CA PRO A 122 1.00 -12.96 -6.83
C PRO A 122 0.88 -13.49 -5.40
N ALA A 123 1.95 -14.08 -4.85
CA ALA A 123 1.96 -14.62 -3.50
C ALA A 123 1.68 -13.54 -2.45
N LYS A 124 2.39 -12.41 -2.52
CA LYS A 124 2.19 -11.27 -1.61
C LYS A 124 0.79 -10.67 -1.72
N LYS A 125 0.19 -10.68 -2.91
CA LYS A 125 -1.21 -10.26 -3.10
C LYS A 125 -2.16 -11.18 -2.33
N TYR A 126 -2.03 -12.50 -2.50
CA TYR A 126 -2.85 -13.47 -1.77
C TYR A 126 -2.65 -13.36 -0.25
N GLU A 127 -1.43 -13.11 0.21
CA GLU A 127 -1.12 -12.92 1.64
C GLU A 127 -1.84 -11.70 2.22
N GLN A 128 -1.87 -10.56 1.51
CA GLN A 128 -2.59 -9.39 1.99
C GLN A 128 -4.10 -9.60 2.03
N ILE A 129 -4.68 -10.24 1.01
CA ILE A 129 -6.11 -10.56 0.99
C ILE A 129 -6.44 -11.47 2.17
N ARG A 130 -5.69 -12.57 2.35
CA ARG A 130 -5.86 -13.47 3.50
C ARG A 130 -5.67 -12.76 4.83
N PHE A 131 -4.72 -11.84 4.93
CA PHE A 131 -4.54 -11.07 6.16
C PHE A 131 -5.80 -10.25 6.49
N CYS A 132 -6.38 -9.60 5.48
CA CYS A 132 -7.61 -8.81 5.60
C CYS A 132 -8.85 -9.67 5.88
N GLU A 133 -8.98 -10.84 5.22
CA GLU A 133 -10.04 -11.82 5.51
C GLU A 133 -10.04 -12.27 6.98
N ASN A 134 -8.84 -12.34 7.57
CA ASN A 134 -8.63 -12.73 8.97
C ASN A 134 -8.53 -11.52 9.91
N MET A 135 -8.89 -10.31 9.48
CA MET A 135 -9.11 -9.21 10.41
C MET A 135 -10.51 -9.34 11.01
N PRO A 136 -10.70 -9.02 12.29
CA PRO A 136 -12.05 -8.89 12.81
C PRO A 136 -12.75 -7.77 12.03
N TYR A 137 -13.89 -8.08 11.44
CA TYR A 137 -14.80 -7.09 10.86
C TYR A 137 -16.23 -7.49 11.24
N ASP A 138 -17.05 -6.49 11.57
CA ASP A 138 -18.48 -6.71 11.72
C ASP A 138 -19.09 -6.69 10.31
N LEU A 139 -19.71 -7.80 9.89
CA LEU A 139 -20.65 -7.76 8.78
C LEU A 139 -21.86 -6.94 9.23
N PRO A 140 -22.40 -6.01 8.42
CA PRO A 140 -23.63 -5.33 8.77
C PRO A 140 -24.70 -6.38 9.03
N ARG A 141 -25.25 -6.38 10.24
CA ARG A 141 -26.41 -7.20 10.56
C ARG A 141 -27.56 -6.66 9.72
N GLY A 142 -27.99 -7.46 8.74
CA GLY A 142 -29.20 -7.21 7.95
C GLY A 142 -30.46 -7.16 8.81
#